data_AF-A0A378TY27-F1
#
_entry.id   AF-A0A378TY27-F1
#
_cell.length_a   1.000
_cell.length_b   1.000
_cell.length_c   1.000
_cell.angle_alpha   90.00
_cell.angle_beta   90.00
_cell.angle_gamma   90.00
#
_symmetry.space_group_name_H-M   'P 1'
#
loop_
_entity.id
_entity.type
_entity.pdbx_description
1 polymer ?
#
loop_
_entity_poly.entity_id
_entity_poly.type
_entity_poly.pdbx_seq_one_letter_code
_entity_poly.pdbx_strand_id
1 'polypeptide(L)' 'MRYWINPPTFEIEICGSYDKAKTCEVLHAVGWLLKAENGRWQHQRKRNGTASRYYVLINEAPPETEE' A
#
# COMPACT_ATOMS: atom_id res chain seq x y z
N MET A 1 -12.97 2.64 2.36
CA MET A 1 -12.80 2.07 0.99
C MET A 1 -11.45 1.35 0.89
N ARG A 2 -11.18 0.54 -0.13
CA ARG A 2 -9.85 -0.09 -0.35
C ARG A 2 -9.42 0.04 -1.81
N TYR A 3 -8.21 0.53 -2.06
CA TYR A 3 -7.65 0.67 -3.40
C TYR A 3 -6.51 -0.34 -3.61
N TRP A 4 -6.56 -1.08 -4.70
CA TRP A 4 -5.59 -2.13 -5.02
C TRP A 4 -4.67 -1.61 -6.12
N ILE A 5 -3.46 -1.22 -5.75
CA ILE A 5 -2.49 -0.61 -6.65
C ILE A 5 -1.47 -1.68 -7.08
N ASN A 6 -1.28 -1.83 -8.39
CA ASN A 6 -0.26 -2.73 -8.94
C ASN A 6 1.15 -2.21 -8.62
N PRO A 7 2.16 -3.09 -8.51
CA PRO A 7 3.50 -2.69 -8.08
C PRO A 7 4.13 -1.56 -8.92
N PRO A 8 4.07 -1.57 -10.28
CA PRO A 8 4.65 -0.49 -11.07
C PRO A 8 4.09 0.90 -10.72
N THR A 9 2.77 1.02 -10.57
CA THR A 9 2.13 2.29 -10.23
C THR A 9 2.48 2.72 -8.81
N PHE A 10 2.55 1.79 -7.85
CA PHE A 10 2.97 2.12 -6.49
C PHE A 10 4.43 2.59 -6.45
N GLU A 11 5.32 1.94 -7.19
CA GLU A 11 6.74 2.29 -7.19
C GLU A 11 7.01 3.61 -7.93
N ILE A 12 6.35 3.87 -9.04
CA ILE A 12 6.56 5.09 -9.84
C ILE A 12 5.82 6.28 -9.22
N GLU A 13 4.52 6.15 -8.96
CA GLU A 13 3.66 7.30 -8.62
C GLU A 13 3.62 7.59 -7.12
N ILE A 14 3.77 6.56 -6.28
CA ILE A 14 3.68 6.72 -4.82
C ILE A 14 5.07 6.80 -4.18
N CYS A 15 5.99 5.90 -4.54
CA CYS A 15 7.35 5.97 -4.01
C CYS A 15 8.16 7.06 -4.72
N GLY A 16 8.05 7.19 -6.04
CA GLY A 16 8.82 8.16 -6.80
C GLY A 16 10.32 7.92 -6.62
N SER A 17 11.04 8.91 -6.10
CA SER A 17 12.47 8.82 -5.77
C SER A 17 12.76 8.37 -4.32
N TYR A 18 11.74 8.20 -3.48
CA TYR A 18 11.91 7.79 -2.09
C TYR A 18 12.15 6.28 -1.96
N ASP A 19 12.84 5.87 -0.89
CA ASP A 19 13.07 4.45 -0.60
C ASP A 19 11.73 3.72 -0.39
N LYS A 20 11.54 2.62 -1.13
CA LYS A 20 10.29 1.86 -1.12
C LYS A 20 9.94 1.30 0.26
N ALA A 21 10.93 0.79 1.00
CA ALA A 21 10.66 0.22 2.31
C ALA A 21 10.23 1.32 3.27
N LYS A 22 10.89 2.48 3.23
CA LYS A 22 10.55 3.62 4.06
C LYS A 22 9.18 4.20 3.72
N THR A 23 8.85 4.33 2.44
CA THR A 23 7.51 4.76 2.01
C THR A 23 6.43 3.82 2.52
N CYS A 24 6.65 2.50 2.46
CA CYS A 24 5.71 1.52 3.00
C CYS A 24 5.53 1.67 4.52
N GLU A 25 6.62 1.86 5.27
CA GLU A 25 6.58 2.08 6.72
C GLU A 25 5.79 3.33 7.09
N VAL A 26 6.07 4.47 6.42
CA VAL A 26 5.41 5.75 6.69
C VAL A 26 3.93 5.64 6.40
N LEU A 27 3.54 5.14 5.21
CA LEU A 27 2.14 4.98 4.84
C LEU A 27 1.40 4.01 5.76
N HIS A 28 2.07 2.98 6.27
CA HIS A 28 1.48 2.07 7.24
C HIS A 28 1.29 2.72 8.61
N ALA A 29 2.28 3.49 9.08
CA ALA A 29 2.24 4.17 10.36
C ALA A 29 1.08 5.18 10.45
N VAL A 30 0.76 5.85 9.34
CA VAL A 30 -0.39 6.77 9.23
C VAL A 30 -1.71 6.06 8.91
N GLY A 31 -1.72 4.72 8.90
CA GLY A 31 -2.94 3.93 8.67
C GLY A 31 -3.45 3.94 7.23
N TRP A 32 -2.60 4.30 6.26
CA TRP A 32 -2.94 4.36 4.83
C TRP A 32 -2.60 3.09 4.05
N LEU A 33 -1.53 2.38 4.42
CA LEU A 33 -1.12 1.15 3.75
C LEU A 33 -1.35 -0.06 4.64
N LEU A 34 -2.00 -1.08 4.10
CA LEU A 34 -2.17 -2.36 4.78
C LEU A 34 -0.88 -3.17 4.72
N LYS A 35 -0.46 -3.68 5.88
CA LYS A 35 0.60 -4.70 6.00
C LYS A 35 -0.06 -6.03 6.34
N ALA A 36 0.28 -7.09 5.62
CA ALA A 36 -0.20 -8.43 5.94
C ALA A 36 0.39 -8.93 7.27
N GLU A 37 -0.33 -9.81 7.96
CA GLU A 37 0.09 -10.40 9.24
C GLU A 37 1.45 -11.14 9.15
N ASN A 38 1.77 -11.68 7.97
CA ASN A 38 3.07 -12.30 7.69
C ASN A 38 4.20 -11.28 7.39
N GLY A 39 3.98 -10.00 7.66
CA GLY A 39 4.94 -8.92 7.47
C GLY A 39 5.08 -8.42 6.03
N ARG A 40 4.33 -8.96 5.06
CA ARG A 40 4.43 -8.57 3.65
C ARG A 40 3.60 -7.32 3.34
N TRP A 41 4.15 -6.45 2.48
CA TRP A 41 3.47 -5.24 1.99
C TRP A 41 2.47 -5.50 0.86
N GLN A 42 2.67 -6.58 0.09
CA GLN A 42 1.82 -6.89 -1.06
C GLN A 42 0.88 -8.05 -0.77
N HIS A 43 -0.38 -7.88 -1.17
CA HIS A 43 -1.45 -8.85 -1.03
C HIS A 43 -1.72 -9.53 -2.36
N GLN A 44 -1.88 -10.86 -2.32
CA GLN A 44 -2.27 -11.63 -3.51
C GLN A 44 -3.78 -11.50 -3.73
N ARG A 45 -4.17 -11.20 -4.97
CA ARG A 45 -5.57 -11.20 -5.40
C ARG A 45 -5.71 -12.01 -6.68
N LYS A 46 -6.67 -12.93 -6.70
CA LYS A 46 -7.03 -13.68 -7.89
C LYS A 46 -8.08 -12.92 -8.69
N ARG A 47 -7.84 -12.76 -9.99
CA ARG A 47 -8.82 -12.23 -10.96
C ARG A 47 -8.73 -13.07 -12.23
N ASN A 48 -9.86 -13.59 -12.70
CA ASN A 48 -9.95 -14.44 -13.90
C ASN A 48 -8.92 -15.59 -13.91
N GLY A 49 -8.79 -16.32 -12.79
CA GLY A 49 -7.86 -17.45 -12.66
C GLY A 49 -6.39 -17.08 -12.46
N THR A 50 -6.00 -15.82 -12.70
CA THR A 50 -4.62 -15.36 -12.52
C THR A 50 -4.45 -14.68 -11.16
N ALA A 51 -3.38 -15.05 -10.44
CA ALA A 51 -3.04 -14.43 -9.17
C ALA A 51 -1.96 -13.35 -9.37
N SER A 52 -2.28 -12.13 -8.97
CA SER A 52 -1.35 -10.99 -9.00
C SER A 52 -1.19 -10.38 -7.62
N ARG A 53 -0.11 -9.64 -7.41
CA ARG A 53 0.19 -8.97 -6.14
C ARG A 53 -0.05 -7.47 -6.24
N TYR A 54 -0.52 -6.87 -5.15
CA TYR A 54 -0.92 -5.47 -5.09
C TYR A 54 -0.58 -4.86 -3.74
N TYR A 55 -0.30 -3.57 -3.72
CA TYR A 55 -0.35 -2.75 -2.50
C TYR A 55 -1.81 -2.37 -2.24
N VAL A 56 -2.23 -2.38 -0.98
CA VAL A 56 -3.62 -2.10 -0.61
C VAL A 56 -3.66 -0.85 0.24
N LEU A 57 -4.11 0.26 -0.35
CA LEU A 57 -4.39 1.47 0.39
C LEU A 57 -5.74 1.37 1.07
N ILE A 58 -5.76 1.67 2.37
CA ILE A 58 -6.92 1.64 3.26
C ILE A 58 -7.08 3.01 3.89
N ASN A 59 -8.32 3.41 4.14
CA ASN A 59 -8.70 4.75 4.65
C ASN A 59 -8.46 5.89 3.65
N GLU A 60 -9.42 6.82 3.63
CA GLU A 60 -9.48 7.94 2.68
C GLU A 60 -9.10 9.27 3.35
N ALA A 61 -9.18 9.31 4.69
CA ALA A 61 -8.81 10.49 5.46
C ALA A 61 -7.31 10.45 5.80
N PRO A 62 -6.56 11.55 5.58
CA PRO A 62 -5.32 11.80 6.31
C PRO A 62 -5.59 11.61 7.81
N PRO A 63 -4.68 10.99 8.57
CA PRO A 63 -4.84 10.93 10.02
C PRO A 63 -5.12 12.34 10.54
N GLU A 64 -6.06 12.48 11.49
CA GLU A 64 -6.24 13.74 12.20
C GLU A 64 -4.89 14.10 12.81
N THR A 65 -4.28 15.18 12.33
CA THR A 65 -3.12 15.76 12.98
C THR A 65 -3.62 16.34 14.29
N GLU A 66 -3.24 15.76 15.42
CA GLU A 66 -3.29 16.46 16.70
C GLU A 66 -2.36 17.67 16.57
N GLU A 67 -2.98 18.85 16.46
CA GLU A 67 -2.33 20.17 16.45
C GLU A 67 -1.85 20.54 17.87
#